data_AF-A0A9E2TU50-F1
#
_entry.id   AF-A0A9E2TU50-F1
#
_cell.length_a   1.000
_cell.length_b   1.000
_cell.length_c   1.000
_cell.angle_alpha   90.00
_cell.angle_beta   90.00
_cell.angle_gamma   90.00
#
_symmetry.space_group_name_H-M   'P 1'
#
loop_
_entity.id
_entity.type
_entity.pdbx_description
1 polymer ?
#
loop_
_entity_poly.entity_id
_entity_poly.type
_entity_poly.pdbx_seq_one_letter_code
_entity_poly.pdbx_strand_id
1 'polypeptide(L)'
;MPTRALRSEKLDLRVSAATKRTLEAAALATHRTLSAFVLESALARAEEALLDRRMFPLSKAKWTEFLAALDAPTRPLPRVQRLLTEPGFFDATPTPSSHKTR
;
A
#
# COMPACT_ATOMS: atom_id res chain seq x y z
N MET A 1 -8.93 16.03 -26.14
CA MET A 1 -10.25 15.73 -25.52
C MET A 1 -10.05 14.57 -24.56
N PRO A 2 -10.27 14.72 -23.24
CA PRO A 2 -10.13 13.60 -22.32
C PRO A 2 -11.31 12.63 -22.52
N THR A 3 -11.01 11.39 -22.93
CA THR A 3 -12.02 10.33 -23.03
C THR A 3 -12.48 9.99 -21.62
N ARG A 4 -13.73 10.33 -21.29
CA ARG A 4 -14.37 9.89 -20.03
C ARG A 4 -14.47 8.37 -20.06
N ALA A 5 -13.60 7.69 -19.33
CA ALA A 5 -13.67 6.24 -19.17
C ALA A 5 -15.08 5.85 -18.70
N LEU A 6 -15.73 4.98 -19.47
CA LEU A 6 -17.06 4.49 -19.13
C LEU A 6 -16.95 3.60 -17.89
N ARG A 7 -17.82 3.82 -16.90
CA ARG A 7 -17.91 2.97 -15.71
C ARG A 7 -18.52 1.63 -16.14
N SER A 8 -17.68 0.65 -16.47
CA SER A 8 -18.10 -0.68 -16.95
C SER A 8 -18.17 -1.74 -15.84
N GLU A 9 -17.47 -1.52 -14.73
CA GLU A 9 -17.36 -2.43 -13.60
C GLU A 9 -18.47 -2.18 -12.57
N LYS A 10 -19.07 -3.25 -12.02
CA LYS A 10 -20.14 -3.17 -11.02
C LYS A 10 -19.65 -3.64 -9.65
N LEU A 11 -19.99 -2.85 -8.62
CA LEU A 11 -19.72 -3.20 -7.22
C LEU A 11 -21.05 -3.47 -6.50
N ASP A 12 -21.27 -4.72 -6.12
CA ASP A 12 -22.47 -5.16 -5.41
C ASP A 12 -22.19 -5.30 -3.90
N LEU A 13 -22.93 -4.56 -3.06
CA LEU A 13 -22.80 -4.62 -1.60
C LEU A 13 -24.11 -5.06 -0.94
N ARG A 14 -24.01 -6.00 0.01
CA ARG A 14 -25.09 -6.31 0.94
C ARG A 14 -24.90 -5.53 2.22
N VAL A 15 -25.93 -4.79 2.63
CA VAL A 15 -25.92 -3.99 3.85
C VAL A 15 -27.22 -4.16 4.61
N SER A 16 -27.17 -3.93 5.92
CA SER A 16 -28.40 -3.89 6.74
C SER A 16 -29.24 -2.65 6.40
N ALA A 17 -30.53 -2.69 6.73
CA ALA A 17 -31.41 -1.53 6.56
C ALA A 17 -30.93 -0.31 7.38
N ALA A 18 -30.38 -0.53 8.58
CA ALA A 18 -29.83 0.53 9.41
C ALA A 18 -28.62 1.19 8.74
N THR A 19 -27.68 0.39 8.23
CA THR A 19 -26.50 0.88 7.51
C THR A 19 -26.90 1.68 6.27
N LYS A 20 -27.87 1.19 5.49
CA LYS A 20 -28.37 1.89 4.30
C LYS A 20 -28.92 3.27 4.65
N ARG A 21 -29.74 3.38 5.70
CA ARG A 21 -30.31 4.67 6.15
C ARG A 21 -29.23 5.67 6.56
N THR A 22 -28.20 5.22 7.28
CA THR A 22 -27.08 6.09 7.66
C THR A 22 -26.33 6.63 6.45
N LEU A 23 -26.04 5.76 5.47
CA LEU A 23 -25.36 6.17 4.25
C LEU A 23 -26.22 7.12 3.40
N GLU A 24 -27.54 6.90 3.33
CA GLU A 24 -28.47 7.80 2.64
C GLU A 24 -28.52 9.18 3.30
N ALA A 25 -28.56 9.25 4.63
CA ALA A 25 -28.51 10.51 5.36
C ALA A 25 -27.21 11.29 5.11
N ALA A 26 -26.07 10.58 5.08
CA ALA A 26 -24.77 11.21 4.78
C ALA A 26 -24.66 11.68 3.33
N ALA A 27 -25.19 10.91 2.38
CA ALA A 27 -25.27 11.31 0.97
C ALA A 27 -26.16 12.55 0.78
N LEU A 28 -27.30 12.60 1.49
CA LEU A 28 -28.19 13.76 1.47
C LEU A 28 -27.51 15.02 2.03
N ALA A 29 -26.81 14.89 3.16
CA ALA A 29 -26.08 15.99 3.78
C ALA A 29 -24.96 16.55 2.90
N THR A 30 -24.44 15.75 1.95
CA THR A 30 -23.41 16.14 0.99
C THR A 30 -23.96 16.48 -0.39
N HIS A 31 -25.29 16.48 -0.56
CA HIS A 31 -25.98 16.69 -1.83
C HIS A 31 -25.53 15.73 -2.94
N ARG A 32 -25.22 14.49 -2.59
CA ARG A 32 -24.79 13.43 -3.52
C ARG A 32 -25.81 12.30 -3.56
N THR A 33 -25.77 11.52 -4.64
CA THR A 33 -26.47 10.23 -4.67
C THR A 33 -25.77 9.25 -3.73
N LEU A 34 -26.50 8.27 -3.20
CA LEU A 34 -25.94 7.23 -2.34
C LEU A 34 -24.75 6.51 -3.02
N SER A 35 -24.87 6.18 -4.31
CA SER A 35 -23.81 5.51 -5.05
C SER A 35 -22.57 6.38 -5.24
N ALA A 36 -22.74 7.68 -5.49
CA ALA A 36 -21.61 8.60 -5.61
C ALA A 36 -20.91 8.79 -4.25
N PHE A 37 -21.69 9.00 -3.18
CA PHE A 37 -21.17 9.15 -1.82
C PHE A 37 -20.34 7.92 -1.39
N VAL A 38 -20.87 6.72 -1.59
CA VAL A 38 -20.17 5.47 -1.21
C VAL A 38 -18.91 5.27 -2.05
N LEU A 39 -18.97 5.51 -3.36
CA LEU A 39 -17.80 5.36 -4.24
C LEU A 39 -16.69 6.34 -3.88
N GLU A 40 -17.02 7.61 -3.70
CA GLU A 40 -16.05 8.66 -3.35
C GLU A 40 -15.42 8.39 -1.98
N SER A 41 -16.24 8.01 -0.99
CA SER A 41 -15.74 7.65 0.36
C SER A 41 -14.82 6.43 0.33
N ALA A 42 -15.18 5.40 -0.47
CA ALA A 42 -14.36 4.21 -0.61
C ALA A 42 -13.02 4.50 -1.31
N LEU A 43 -13.03 5.36 -2.35
CA LEU A 43 -11.82 5.78 -3.04
C LEU A 43 -10.87 6.56 -2.12
N ALA A 44 -11.38 7.57 -1.40
CA ALA A 44 -10.57 8.32 -0.44
C ALA A 44 -9.92 7.40 0.60
N ARG A 45 -10.70 6.46 1.17
CA ARG A 45 -10.17 5.51 2.16
C ARG A 45 -9.14 4.54 1.54
N ALA A 46 -9.33 4.13 0.29
CA ALA A 46 -8.39 3.27 -0.42
C ALA A 46 -7.07 4.00 -0.70
N GLU A 47 -7.13 5.27 -1.09
CA GLU A 47 -5.94 6.11 -1.28
C GLU A 47 -5.15 6.25 0.02
N GLU A 48 -5.81 6.58 1.13
CA GLU A 48 -5.19 6.62 2.47
C GLU A 48 -4.51 5.28 2.81
N ALA A 49 -5.21 4.16 2.64
CA ALA A 49 -4.67 2.84 2.95
C ALA A 49 -3.46 2.46 2.06
N LEU A 50 -3.43 2.93 0.82
CA LEU A 50 -2.31 2.71 -0.10
C LEU A 50 -1.13 3.67 0.14
N LEU A 51 -1.39 4.86 0.71
CA LEU A 51 -0.39 5.86 1.07
C LEU A 51 0.28 5.55 2.40
N ASP A 52 -0.43 4.97 3.37
CA ASP A 52 0.14 4.50 4.65
C ASP A 52 1.29 3.50 4.46
N ARG A 53 1.36 2.82 3.30
CA ARG A 53 2.48 1.93 2.94
C ARG A 53 3.66 2.61 2.26
N ARG A 54 3.53 3.87 1.83
CA ARG A 54 4.52 4.54 0.96
C ARG A 54 5.08 5.83 1.54
N MET A 55 4.37 6.50 2.44
CA MET A 55 4.81 7.76 3.01
C MET A 55 5.12 7.62 4.51
N PHE A 56 6.32 8.05 4.89
CA PHE A 56 6.75 8.10 6.29
C PHE A 56 6.73 9.56 6.76
N PRO A 57 5.64 10.05 7.39
CA PRO A 57 5.61 11.41 7.89
C PRO A 57 6.62 11.58 9.03
N LEU A 58 7.53 12.55 8.89
CA LEU A 58 8.52 12.87 9.91
C LEU A 58 8.19 14.23 10.53
N SER A 59 8.32 14.33 11.85
CA SER A 59 8.34 15.63 12.53
C SER A 59 9.57 16.42 12.09
N LYS A 60 9.56 17.75 12.28
CA LYS A 60 10.70 18.62 11.91
C LYS A 60 12.02 18.14 12.53
N ALA A 61 11.99 17.71 13.80
CA ALA A 61 13.16 17.16 14.48
C ALA A 61 13.66 15.87 13.80
N LYS A 62 12.75 14.93 13.50
CA LYS A 62 13.09 13.69 12.81
C LYS A 62 13.55 13.90 11.38
N TRP A 63 13.05 14.92 10.71
CA TRP A 63 13.52 15.34 9.39
C TRP A 63 14.97 15.83 9.43
N THR A 64 15.34 16.65 10.42
CA THR A 64 16.72 17.08 10.61
C THR A 64 17.66 15.93 10.95
N GLU A 65 17.26 15.02 11.85
CA GLU A 65 18.03 13.80 12.14
C GLU A 65 18.22 12.94 10.88
N PHE A 66 17.17 12.80 10.07
CA PHE A 66 17.21 12.03 8.83
C PHE A 66 18.17 12.64 7.81
N LEU A 67 18.13 13.96 7.59
CA LEU A 67 19.07 14.65 6.70
C LEU A 67 20.51 14.50 7.18
N ALA A 68 20.76 14.70 8.47
CA ALA A 68 22.11 14.51 9.04
C ALA A 68 22.63 13.07 8.86
N ALA A 69 21.75 12.07 8.93
CA ALA A 69 22.12 10.68 8.66
C ALA A 69 22.41 10.40 7.18
N LEU A 70 21.72 11.09 6.25
CA LEU A 70 21.99 10.98 4.81
C LEU A 70 23.33 11.62 4.41
N ASP A 71 23.66 12.76 5.02
CA ASP A 71 24.92 13.49 4.75
C ASP A 71 26.14 12.87 5.47
N ALA A 72 25.91 11.96 6.42
CA ALA A 72 26.99 11.32 7.16
C ALA A 72 27.85 10.42 6.25
N PRO A 73 29.18 10.41 6.42
CA PRO A 73 30.05 9.54 5.64
C PRO A 73 29.70 8.06 5.89
N THR A 74 29.86 7.22 4.87
CA THR A 74 29.56 5.80 4.98
C THR A 74 30.47 5.15 6.01
N ARG A 75 29.87 4.57 7.04
CA ARG A 75 30.59 3.81 8.05
C ARG A 75 30.73 2.36 7.58
N PRO A 76 31.91 1.72 7.70
CA PRO A 76 32.03 0.30 7.42
C PRO A 76 31.12 -0.48 8.37
N LEU A 77 30.29 -1.34 7.79
CA LEU A 77 29.39 -2.25 8.50
C LEU A 77 29.78 -3.70 8.15
N PRO A 78 30.83 -4.27 8.80
CA PRO A 78 31.39 -5.56 8.40
C PRO A 78 30.36 -6.70 8.37
N ARG A 79 29.38 -6.67 9.29
CA ARG A 79 28.30 -7.65 9.32
C ARG A 79 27.34 -7.53 8.14
N VAL A 80 27.06 -6.30 7.68
CA VAL A 80 26.21 -6.06 6.49
C VAL A 80 26.97 -6.45 5.22
N GLN A 81 28.26 -6.11 5.14
CA GLN A 81 29.13 -6.55 4.04
C GLN A 81 29.15 -8.08 3.93
N ARG A 82 29.35 -8.78 5.06
CA ARG A 82 29.32 -10.24 5.10
C ARG A 82 27.96 -10.80 4.65
N LEU A 83 26.85 -10.23 5.15
CA LEU A 83 25.50 -10.64 4.79
C LEU A 83 25.21 -10.47 3.29
N LEU A 84 25.70 -9.40 2.66
CA LEU A 84 25.51 -9.16 1.22
C LEU A 84 26.36 -10.10 0.34
N THR A 85 27.41 -10.71 0.90
CA THR A 85 28.29 -11.67 0.20
C THR A 85 27.99 -13.13 0.51
N GLU A 86 27.25 -13.41 1.59
CA GLU A 86 26.81 -14.75 1.94
C GLU A 86 25.70 -15.19 0.95
N PRO A 87 25.79 -16.39 0.33
CA PRO A 87 24.76 -16.87 -0.56
C PRO A 87 23.44 -16.99 0.19
N GLY A 88 22.42 -16.27 -0.29
CA GLY A 88 21.09 -16.29 0.29
C GLY A 88 20.36 -17.61 0.00
N PHE A 89 19.31 -17.88 0.78
CA PHE A 89 18.43 -19.03 0.57
C PHE A 89 17.89 -19.12 -0.88
N PHE A 90 17.70 -17.97 -1.54
CA PHE A 90 17.20 -17.88 -2.92
C PHE A 90 18.31 -17.91 -3.98
N ASP A 91 19.58 -17.82 -3.59
CA ASP A 91 20.73 -17.86 -4.52
C ASP A 91 21.26 -19.29 -4.76
N ALA A 92 20.81 -20.25 -3.95
CA ALA A 92 21.08 -21.65 -4.19
C ALA A 92 20.33 -22.11 -5.46
N THR A 93 21.07 -22.38 -6.54
CA THR A 93 20.53 -23.19 -7.63
C THR A 93 20.08 -24.52 -7.03
N PRO A 94 18.80 -24.93 -7.23
CA PRO A 94 18.35 -26.22 -6.74
C PRO A 94 19.23 -27.28 -7.41
N THR A 95 20.07 -27.93 -6.63
CA THR A 95 20.90 -29.04 -7.11
C THR A 95 19.91 -30.11 -7.58
N PRO A 96 19.94 -30.52 -8.86
CA PRO A 96 19.02 -31.56 -9.32
C PRO A 96 19.30 -32.83 -8.51
N SER A 97 18.33 -33.20 -7.66
CA SER A 97 18.35 -34.41 -6.86
C SER A 97 18.55 -35.60 -7.80
N SER A 98 19.70 -36.28 -7.67
CA SER A 98 19.99 -37.52 -8.37
C SER A 98 19.08 -38.61 -7.78
N HIS A 99 17.89 -38.78 -8.37
CA HIS A 99 17.03 -39.92 -8.10
C HIS A 99 17.72 -41.18 -8.62
N LYS A 100 18.36 -41.88 -7.68
CA LYS A 100 18.94 -43.21 -7.87
C LYS A 100 17.82 -44.19 -8.27
N THR A 101 17.91 -44.69 -9.48
CA THR A 101 17.13 -45.79 -10.04
C THR A 101 17.22 -47.02 -9.13
N ARG A 102 16.07 -47.57 -8.72
CA ARG A 102 15.92 -48.97 -8.34
C ARG A 102 14.58 -49.48 -8.82
#